data_AF-A0A382QU82-F1
#
_entry.id   AF-A0A382QU82-F1
#
_cell.length_a   1.000
_cell.length_b   1.000
_cell.length_c   1.000
_cell.angle_alpha   90.00
_cell.angle_beta   90.00
_cell.angle_gamma   90.00
#
_symmetry.space_group_name_H-M   'P 1'
#
loop_
_entity.id
_entity.type
_entity.pdbx_description
1 polymer ?
#
loop_
_entity_poly.entity_id
_entity_poly.type
_entity_poly.pdbx_seq_one_letter_code
_entity_poly.pdbx_strand_id
1 'polypeptide(L)'
;MKFLVTWSLPDGDRRHETLKGFSESDPADDQALMGDSLSMIGRWHDLVGCTGAAVVESDDAAAVASYFLNWNHVCDLDVTPVLDDEETRAVGRSRG
;
A
#
# COMPACT_ATOMS: atom_id res chain seq x y z
N MET A 1 5.54 -2.05 -12.47
CA MET A 1 6.37 -2.51 -11.32
C MET A 1 5.49 -2.85 -10.13
N LYS A 2 5.91 -3.75 -9.22
CA LYS A 2 5.13 -4.11 -8.02
C LYS A 2 5.75 -3.54 -6.76
N PHE A 3 4.90 -3.09 -5.83
CA PHE A 3 5.31 -2.53 -4.55
C PHE A 3 4.54 -3.18 -3.41
N LEU A 4 5.26 -3.66 -2.40
CA LEU A 4 4.70 -4.02 -1.11
C LEU A 4 4.69 -2.77 -0.24
N VAL A 5 3.51 -2.43 0.28
CA VAL A 5 3.34 -1.35 1.24
C VAL A 5 2.86 -1.94 2.55
N THR A 6 3.56 -1.65 3.63
CA THR A 6 3.16 -2.03 4.98
C THR A 6 2.89 -0.80 5.82
N TRP A 7 1.94 -0.89 6.74
CA TRP A 7 1.67 0.18 7.67
C TRP A 7 1.45 -0.30 9.10
N SER A 8 1.70 0.60 10.04
CA SER A 8 1.26 0.51 11.43
C SER A 8 0.58 1.80 11.88
N LEU A 9 -0.49 1.66 12.66
CA LEU A 9 -1.12 2.79 13.33
C LEU A 9 -0.40 3.06 14.66
N PRO A 10 0.03 4.30 14.92
CA PRO A 10 0.59 4.69 16.21
C PRO A 10 -0.33 4.32 17.37
N ASP A 11 0.24 4.08 18.56
CA ASP A 11 -0.53 3.80 19.78
C ASP A 11 -1.45 4.97 20.15
N GLY A 12 -2.65 4.66 20.66
CA GLY A 12 -3.58 5.62 21.25
C GLY A 12 -4.90 5.80 20.50
N ASP A 13 -5.63 6.85 20.88
CA ASP A 13 -7.03 7.10 20.49
C ASP A 13 -7.23 7.25 18.97
N ARG A 14 -6.16 7.63 18.25
CA ARG A 14 -6.18 7.82 16.78
C ARG A 14 -6.44 6.54 15.99
N ARG A 15 -6.32 5.36 16.60
CA ARG A 15 -6.59 4.06 15.93
C ARG A 15 -8.05 3.93 15.53
N HIS A 16 -8.97 4.22 16.45
CA HIS A 16 -10.39 4.13 16.19
C HIS A 16 -10.86 5.22 15.22
N GLU A 17 -10.28 6.43 15.32
CA GLU A 17 -10.55 7.53 14.38
C GLU A 17 -10.09 7.19 12.96
N THR A 18 -8.89 6.62 12.82
CA THR A 18 -8.35 6.22 11.51
C THR A 18 -9.17 5.10 10.89
N LEU A 19 -9.54 4.09 11.69
CA LEU A 19 -10.41 3.01 11.22
C LEU A 19 -11.79 3.55 10.78
N LYS A 20 -12.33 4.51 11.54
CA LYS A 20 -13.60 5.16 11.17
C LYS A 20 -13.45 5.94 9.87
N GLY A 21 -12.41 6.75 9.72
CA GLY A 21 -12.14 7.50 8.48
C GLY A 21 -12.01 6.59 7.27
N PHE A 22 -11.31 5.45 7.41
CA PHE A 22 -11.25 4.45 6.36
C PHE A 22 -12.63 3.83 6.05
N SER A 23 -13.43 3.52 7.07
CA SER A 23 -14.77 2.92 6.88
C SER A 23 -15.78 3.83 6.19
N GLU A 24 -15.52 5.13 6.15
CA GLU A 24 -16.36 6.12 5.48
C GLU A 24 -16.01 6.28 3.98
N SER A 25 -14.88 5.73 3.54
CA SER A 25 -14.46 5.75 2.13
C SER A 25 -15.11 4.61 1.33
N ASP A 26 -15.62 4.90 0.14
CA ASP A 26 -16.14 3.90 -0.80
C ASP A 26 -15.02 3.46 -1.78
N PRO A 27 -15.05 2.22 -2.34
CA PRO A 27 -14.25 1.84 -3.50
C PRO A 27 -14.10 2.89 -4.62
N ALA A 28 -15.12 3.72 -4.86
CA ALA A 28 -15.03 4.80 -5.85
C ALA A 28 -14.04 5.91 -5.45
N ASP A 29 -13.95 6.23 -4.15
CA ASP A 29 -12.99 7.21 -3.63
C ASP A 29 -11.56 6.69 -3.75
N ASP A 30 -11.36 5.41 -3.41
CA ASP A 30 -10.09 4.71 -3.61
C ASP A 30 -9.67 4.76 -5.08
N GLN A 31 -10.58 4.45 -6.02
CA GLN A 31 -10.28 4.51 -7.46
C GLN A 31 -9.98 5.94 -7.93
N ALA A 32 -10.67 6.95 -7.40
CA ALA A 32 -10.39 8.35 -7.72
C ALA A 32 -8.99 8.79 -7.26
N LEU A 33 -8.53 8.29 -6.11
CA LEU A 33 -7.18 8.55 -5.59
C LEU A 33 -6.10 7.80 -6.39
N MET A 34 -6.37 6.56 -6.82
CA MET A 34 -5.41 5.76 -7.60
C MET A 34 -5.30 6.23 -9.06
N GLY A 35 -6.40 6.67 -9.65
CA GLY A 35 -6.49 6.99 -11.08
C GLY A 35 -6.15 5.80 -11.97
N ASP A 36 -5.64 6.07 -13.17
CA ASP A 36 -5.23 5.04 -14.13
C ASP A 36 -3.75 4.61 -13.94
N SER A 37 -3.03 5.28 -13.04
CA SER A 37 -1.58 5.10 -12.86
C SER A 37 -1.22 4.06 -11.81
N LEU A 38 -2.19 3.58 -11.03
CA LEU A 38 -1.99 2.61 -9.96
C LEU A 38 -3.12 1.58 -9.94
N SER A 39 -2.74 0.31 -9.77
CA SER A 39 -3.68 -0.80 -9.58
C SER A 39 -3.43 -1.46 -8.22
N MET A 40 -4.50 -1.68 -7.46
CA MET A 40 -4.45 -2.43 -6.20
C MET A 40 -4.56 -3.93 -6.49
N ILE A 41 -3.48 -4.69 -6.29
CA ILE A 41 -3.51 -6.16 -6.42
C ILE A 41 -4.25 -6.78 -5.22
N GLY A 42 -3.99 -6.25 -4.02
CA GLY A 42 -4.66 -6.68 -2.80
C GLY A 42 -4.27 -5.83 -1.60
N ARG A 43 -5.18 -5.77 -0.62
CA ARG A 43 -5.04 -5.00 0.61
C ARG A 43 -5.60 -5.79 1.78
N TRP A 44 -4.82 -5.92 2.85
CA TRP A 44 -5.17 -6.68 4.05
C TRP A 44 -4.91 -5.85 5.31
N HIS A 45 -5.82 -5.94 6.27
CA HIS A 45 -5.78 -5.18 7.51
C HIS A 45 -5.78 -6.14 8.71
N ASP A 46 -4.80 -6.02 9.59
CA ASP A 46 -4.83 -6.60 10.93
C ASP A 46 -5.41 -5.55 11.90
N LEU A 47 -6.72 -5.65 12.14
CA LEU A 47 -7.45 -4.70 12.97
C LEU A 47 -7.05 -4.76 14.46
N VAL A 48 -6.51 -5.89 14.92
CA VAL A 48 -6.13 -6.06 16.33
C VAL A 48 -4.69 -5.61 16.55
N GLY A 49 -3.77 -6.05 15.69
CA GLY A 49 -2.38 -5.59 15.71
C GLY A 49 -2.20 -4.15 15.21
N CYS A 50 -3.26 -3.54 14.65
CA CYS A 50 -3.25 -2.19 14.12
C CYS A 50 -2.19 -2.01 13.01
N THR A 51 -2.05 -3.04 12.18
CA THR A 51 -1.11 -3.07 11.05
C THR A 51 -1.83 -3.48 9.77
N GLY A 52 -1.13 -3.43 8.65
CA GLY A 52 -1.62 -4.03 7.42
C GLY A 52 -0.61 -3.99 6.30
N ALA A 53 -1.01 -4.56 5.18
CA ALA A 53 -0.19 -4.64 3.98
C ALA A 53 -1.04 -4.52 2.72
N ALA A 54 -0.45 -3.91 1.69
CA ALA A 54 -1.01 -3.85 0.35
C ALA A 54 0.07 -4.21 -0.66
N VAL A 55 -0.34 -4.86 -1.75
CA VAL A 55 0.48 -4.97 -2.94
C VAL A 55 -0.18 -4.15 -4.04
N VAL A 56 0.59 -3.23 -4.61
CA VAL A 56 0.14 -2.37 -5.71
C VAL A 56 1.04 -2.56 -6.93
N GLU A 57 0.45 -2.36 -8.10
CA GLU A 57 1.16 -2.35 -9.37
C GLU A 57 1.07 -0.96 -10.00
N SER A 58 2.21 -0.42 -10.41
CA SER A 58 2.32 0.86 -11.09
C SER A 58 3.63 0.94 -11.87
N ASP A 59 3.63 1.64 -12.98
CA ASP A 59 4.85 1.99 -13.72
C ASP A 59 5.42 3.36 -13.30
N ASP A 60 4.78 4.04 -12.35
CA ASP A 60 5.21 5.31 -11.80
C ASP A 60 5.32 5.26 -10.27
N ALA A 61 6.57 5.26 -9.76
CA ALA A 61 6.83 5.29 -8.32
C ALA A 61 6.30 6.58 -7.65
N ALA A 62 6.18 7.69 -8.38
CA ALA A 62 5.60 8.92 -7.85
C ALA A 62 4.09 8.79 -7.64
N ALA A 63 3.38 8.05 -8.51
CA ALA A 63 1.96 7.76 -8.32
C ALA A 63 1.73 6.93 -7.05
N VAL A 64 2.57 5.91 -6.81
CA VAL A 64 2.55 5.12 -5.58
C VAL A 64 2.78 6.00 -4.35
N ALA A 65 3.83 6.81 -4.34
CA ALA A 65 4.12 7.71 -3.24
C ALA A 65 2.96 8.71 -2.99
N SER A 66 2.41 9.29 -4.06
CA SER A 66 1.28 10.23 -3.98
C SER A 66 0.04 9.60 -3.33
N TYR A 67 -0.32 8.38 -3.72
CA TYR A 67 -1.46 7.68 -3.11
C TYR A 67 -1.27 7.48 -1.59
N PHE A 68 -0.10 6.98 -1.18
CA PHE A 68 0.17 6.70 0.24
C PHE A 68 0.48 7.94 1.07
N LEU A 69 0.89 9.06 0.47
CA LEU A 69 0.99 10.35 1.16
C LEU A 69 -0.35 10.84 1.72
N ASN A 70 -1.48 10.40 1.16
CA ASN A 70 -2.79 10.69 1.75
C ASN A 70 -2.99 10.06 3.13
N TRP A 71 -2.18 9.06 3.50
CA TRP A 71 -2.32 8.27 4.73
C TRP A 71 -1.18 8.46 5.73
N ASN A 72 -0.09 9.14 5.35
CA ASN A 72 1.11 9.27 6.20
C ASN A 72 0.90 10.09 7.49
N HIS A 73 -0.20 10.83 7.58
CA HIS A 73 -0.55 11.62 8.75
C HIS A 73 -1.18 10.78 9.87
N VAL A 74 -1.66 9.57 9.53
CA VAL A 74 -2.33 8.62 10.44
C VAL A 74 -1.59 7.28 10.56
N CYS A 75 -0.75 6.93 9.58
CA CYS A 75 -0.02 5.67 9.52
C CYS A 75 1.49 5.91 9.35
N ASP A 76 2.29 5.08 10.02
CA ASP A 76 3.69 4.87 9.66
C ASP A 76 3.73 3.88 8.49
N LEU A 77 4.37 4.25 7.37
CA LEU A 77 4.29 3.56 6.09
C LEU A 77 5.70 3.22 5.56
N ASP A 78 5.86 2.00 5.07
CA ASP A 78 7.03 1.56 4.32
C ASP A 78 6.62 1.11 2.92
N VAL A 79 7.36 1.54 1.89
CA VAL A 79 7.12 1.18 0.49
C VAL A 79 8.36 0.47 -0.05
N THR A 80 8.20 -0.79 -0.44
CA THR A 80 9.30 -1.65 -0.92
C THR A 80 8.99 -2.16 -2.33
N PRO A 81 9.86 -1.93 -3.34
CA PRO A 81 9.75 -2.60 -4.63
C PRO A 81 9.91 -4.11 -4.45
N VAL A 82 9.00 -4.88 -5.03
CA VAL A 82 9.01 -6.34 -4.95
C VAL A 82 8.91 -6.95 -6.34
N LEU A 83 9.39 -8.19 -6.46
CA LEU A 83 9.38 -8.95 -7.69
C LEU A 83 8.50 -10.18 -7.50
N ASP A 84 7.81 -10.57 -8.57
CA ASP A 84 7.16 -11.87 -8.61
C ASP A 84 8.15 -13.01 -8.87
N ASP A 85 7.58 -14.20 -8.97
CA ASP A 85 8.25 -15.46 -9.20
C ASP A 85 9.03 -15.52 -10.53
N GLU A 86 8.54 -14.88 -11.59
CA GLU A 86 9.18 -14.85 -12.91
C GLU A 86 10.34 -13.85 -12.93
N GLU A 87 10.07 -12.63 -12.46
CA GLU A 87 11.03 -11.53 -12.37
C GLU A 87 12.23 -11.91 -11.47
N THR A 88 11.96 -12.50 -10.31
CA THR A 88 13.00 -12.96 -9.37
C THR A 88 13.89 -14.02 -10.01
N ARG A 89 13.31 -15.00 -10.72
CA ARG A 89 14.08 -16.03 -11.43
C ARG A 89 14.91 -15.44 -12.56
N ALA A 90 14.40 -14.43 -13.28
CA ALA A 90 15.14 -13.75 -14.33
C ALA A 90 16.39 -13.03 -13.78
N VAL A 91 16.26 -12.31 -12.66
CA VAL A 91 17.39 -11.68 -11.96
C VAL A 91 18.39 -12.72 -11.43
N GLY A 92 17.90 -13.82 -10.86
CA GLY A 92 18.77 -14.90 -10.39
C GLY A 92 19.61 -15.51 -11.51
N ARG A 93 19.02 -15.74 -12.69
CA ARG A 93 19.70 -16.28 -13.87
C ARG A 93 20.70 -15.33 -14.51
N SER A 94 20.49 -14.02 -14.43
CA SER A 94 21.41 -13.04 -15.04
C SER A 94 22.71 -12.82 -14.24
N ARG A 95 22.80 -13.40 -13.03
CA ARG A 95 23.94 -13.28 -12.12
C ARG A 95 24.80 -14.53 -12.02
N GLY A 96 24.39 -15.64 -12.63
CA GLY A 96 25.16 -16.90 -12.70
C GLY A 96 25.87 -17.04 -14.04
#